data_AF-A0A2R6C1E9-F1
#
_entry.id   AF-A0A2R6C1E9-F1
#
_cell.length_a   1.000
_cell.length_b   1.000
_cell.length_c   1.000
_cell.angle_alpha   90.00
_cell.angle_beta   90.00
_cell.angle_gamma   90.00
#
_symmetry.space_group_name_H-M   'P 1'
#
loop_
_entity.id
_entity.type
_entity.pdbx_description
1 polymer ?
#
loop_
_entity_poly.entity_id
_entity_poly.type
_entity_poly.pdbx_seq_one_letter_code
_entity_poly.pdbx_strand_id
1 'polypeptide(L)'
;MVLEDLDVRNLVQKGENKKRRMRLYDSSFSELRAVLEWQFRKREKLVLPVPAYNTSRECFLCGRINQNLTLEDRVFLCPFCGFTLDRDLNASLVLLKRAGWVPPR
;
A
#
# COMPACT_ATOMS: atom_id res chain seq x y z
N MET A 1 7.42 -12.12 0.76
CA MET A 1 7.15 -10.76 0.25
C MET A 1 5.71 -10.42 0.59
N VAL A 2 5.48 -9.23 1.14
CA VAL A 2 4.13 -8.70 1.36
C VAL A 2 3.86 -7.68 0.27
N LEU A 3 2.70 -7.74 -0.37
CA LEU A 3 2.25 -6.73 -1.34
C LEU A 3 0.80 -6.36 -1.12
N GLU A 4 0.44 -5.17 -1.59
CA GLU A 4 -0.94 -4.71 -1.60
C GLU A 4 -1.79 -5.50 -2.59
N ASP A 5 -2.91 -6.04 -2.12
CA ASP A 5 -3.93 -6.61 -2.99
C ASP A 5 -4.78 -5.49 -3.59
N LEU A 6 -4.32 -4.98 -4.73
CA LEU A 6 -4.97 -3.89 -5.45
C LEU A 6 -5.97 -4.45 -6.46
N ASP A 7 -7.23 -4.03 -6.33
CA ASP A 7 -8.22 -4.19 -7.39
C ASP A 7 -7.99 -3.12 -8.48
N VAL A 8 -7.07 -3.43 -9.40
CA VAL A 8 -6.66 -2.52 -10.49
C VAL A 8 -7.84 -2.11 -11.36
N ARG A 9 -8.81 -3.02 -11.59
CA ARG A 9 -9.99 -2.72 -12.40
C ARG A 9 -10.86 -1.65 -11.72
N ASN A 10 -11.12 -1.82 -10.43
CA ASN A 10 -11.89 -0.87 -9.64
C ASN A 10 -11.16 0.48 -9.48
N LEU A 11 -9.83 0.47 -9.34
CA LEU A 11 -9.03 1.70 -9.32
C LEU A 11 -9.15 2.50 -10.63
N VAL A 12 -9.10 1.83 -11.78
CA VAL A 12 -9.28 2.48 -13.09
C VAL A 12 -10.70 3.02 -13.24
N GLN A 13 -11.72 2.27 -12.81
CA GLN A 13 -13.12 2.72 -12.87
C GLN A 13 -13.39 3.93 -11.97
N LYS A 14 -12.83 3.96 -10.77
CA LYS A 14 -12.95 5.06 -9.81
C LYS A 14 -12.04 6.26 -10.12
N GLY A 15 -11.23 6.20 -11.17
CA GLY A 15 -10.40 7.32 -11.59
C GLY A 15 -11.24 8.51 -12.05
N GLU A 16 -11.28 9.55 -11.22
CA GLU A 16 -12.14 10.74 -11.39
C GLU A 16 -11.91 11.50 -12.70
N ASN A 17 -10.71 11.39 -13.29
CA ASN A 17 -10.39 12.07 -14.55
C ASN A 17 -9.62 11.16 -15.53
N LYS A 18 -9.70 11.50 -16.82
CA LYS A 18 -9.09 10.74 -17.92
C LYS A 18 -7.57 10.56 -17.74
N LYS A 19 -6.88 11.60 -17.25
CA LYS A 19 -5.43 11.56 -16.99
C LYS A 19 -5.07 10.51 -15.94
N ARG A 20 -5.81 10.46 -14.83
CA ARG A 20 -5.60 9.50 -13.73
C ARG A 20 -5.90 8.07 -14.17
N ARG A 21 -6.95 7.86 -14.95
CA ARG A 21 -7.26 6.54 -15.54
C ARG A 21 -6.16 6.07 -16.48
N MET A 22 -5.65 6.96 -17.34
CA MET A 22 -4.54 6.63 -18.26
C MET A 22 -3.28 6.24 -17.48
N ARG A 23 -2.89 7.02 -16.46
CA ARG A 23 -1.74 6.68 -15.60
C ARG A 23 -1.89 5.32 -14.92
N LEU A 24 -3.09 4.98 -14.46
CA LEU A 24 -3.35 3.67 -13.83
C LEU A 24 -3.25 2.53 -14.85
N TYR A 25 -3.67 2.76 -16.10
CA TYR A 25 -3.52 1.82 -17.19
C TYR A 25 -2.05 1.61 -17.58
N ASP A 26 -1.31 2.71 -17.74
CA ASP A 26 0.12 2.71 -18.12
C ASP A 26 1.02 2.09 -17.04
N SER A 27 0.56 2.02 -15.78
CA SER A 27 1.36 1.50 -14.68
C SER A 27 1.48 -0.02 -14.65
N SER A 28 0.76 -0.76 -15.51
CA SER A 28 0.84 -2.23 -15.68
C SER A 28 0.89 -3.03 -14.36
N PHE A 29 0.15 -2.59 -13.32
CA PHE A 29 0.24 -3.18 -11.97
C PHE A 29 0.00 -4.70 -11.94
N SER A 30 -0.91 -5.20 -12.77
CA SER A 30 -1.20 -6.63 -12.88
C SER A 30 -0.01 -7.42 -13.42
N GLU A 31 0.72 -6.88 -14.39
CA GLU A 31 1.91 -7.52 -14.98
C GLU A 31 3.08 -7.49 -13.99
N LEU A 32 3.30 -6.35 -13.34
CA LEU A 32 4.30 -6.23 -12.28
C LEU A 32 4.09 -7.27 -11.17
N ARG A 33 2.84 -7.43 -10.72
CA ARG A 33 2.48 -8.46 -9.74
C ARG A 33 2.80 -9.87 -10.25
N ALA A 34 2.41 -10.21 -11.48
CA ALA A 34 2.66 -11.52 -12.06
C ALA A 34 4.17 -11.84 -12.15
N VAL A 35 4.99 -10.88 -12.57
CA VAL A 35 6.45 -11.02 -12.63
C VAL A 35 7.04 -11.24 -11.24
N LEU A 36 6.61 -10.47 -10.24
CA LEU A 36 7.07 -10.62 -8.86
C LEU A 36 6.67 -11.97 -8.27
N GLU A 37 5.41 -12.36 -8.41
CA GLU A 37 4.92 -13.67 -7.96
C GLU A 37 5.73 -14.81 -8.58
N TRP A 38 5.98 -14.76 -9.89
CA TRP A 38 6.79 -15.74 -10.59
C TRP A 38 8.23 -15.81 -10.05
N GLN A 39 8.90 -14.66 -9.89
CA GLN A 39 10.29 -14.58 -9.41
C GLN A 39 10.45 -15.10 -7.97
N PHE A 40 9.49 -14.83 -7.10
CA PHE A 40 9.53 -15.28 -5.71
C PHE A 40 9.19 -16.77 -5.60
N ARG A 41 8.19 -17.26 -6.36
CA ARG A 41 7.85 -18.67 -6.42
C ARG A 41 9.02 -19.52 -6.93
N LYS A 42 9.75 -19.03 -7.94
CA LYS A 42 10.98 -19.67 -8.46
C LYS A 42 12.06 -19.88 -7.38
N ARG A 43 12.06 -19.05 -6.33
CA ARG A 43 13.02 -19.12 -5.22
C ARG A 43 12.42 -19.74 -3.95
N GLU A 44 11.28 -20.42 -4.08
CA GLU A 44 10.57 -21.04 -2.95
C GLU A 44 10.21 -20.04 -1.84
N LYS A 45 10.02 -18.76 -2.21
CA LYS A 45 9.62 -17.70 -1.28
C LYS A 45 8.11 -17.49 -1.34
N LEU A 46 7.52 -17.21 -0.18
CA LEU A 46 6.11 -16.88 -0.06
C LEU A 46 5.82 -15.45 -0.52
N VAL A 47 4.67 -15.29 -1.16
CA VAL A 47 4.11 -14.01 -1.59
C VAL A 47 2.73 -13.89 -0.95
N LEU A 48 2.56 -12.86 -0.12
CA LEU A 48 1.37 -12.64 0.68
C LEU A 48 0.68 -11.35 0.21
N PRO A 49 -0.41 -11.45 -0.56
CA PRO A 49 -1.26 -10.31 -0.85
C PRO A 49 -2.05 -9.92 0.41
N VAL A 50 -2.02 -8.64 0.75
CA VAL A 50 -2.69 -8.06 1.93
C VAL A 50 -3.63 -6.95 1.48
N PRO A 51 -4.87 -6.87 2.00
CA PRO A 51 -5.81 -5.83 1.62
C PRO A 51 -5.23 -4.41 1.79
N ALA A 52 -5.25 -3.64 0.69
CA ALA A 52 -4.69 -2.28 0.62
C ALA A 52 -5.56 -1.20 1.29
N TYR A 53 -6.70 -1.56 1.87
CA TYR A 53 -7.68 -0.60 2.35
C TYR A 53 -7.09 0.31 3.46
N ASN A 54 -7.11 1.63 3.22
CA ASN A 54 -6.60 2.69 4.11
C ASN A 54 -5.15 2.57 4.57
N THR A 55 -4.31 1.74 3.93
CA THR A 55 -2.90 1.55 4.33
C THR A 55 -2.10 2.85 4.32
N SER A 56 -2.34 3.71 3.32
CA SER A 56 -1.70 5.03 3.20
C SER A 56 -2.21 6.09 4.18
N ARG A 57 -3.27 5.80 4.94
CA ARG A 57 -3.91 6.70 5.90
C ARG A 57 -3.85 6.19 7.34
N GLU A 58 -3.59 4.91 7.55
CA GLU A 58 -3.46 4.30 8.87
C GLU A 58 -2.09 4.58 9.46
N CYS A 59 -2.04 5.01 10.72
CA CYS A 59 -0.78 5.15 11.44
C CYS A 59 -0.25 3.77 11.85
N PHE A 60 0.96 3.41 11.42
CA PHE A 60 1.62 2.16 11.84
C PHE A 60 1.72 2.02 13.37
N LEU A 61 2.01 3.13 14.06
CA LEU A 61 2.24 3.15 15.51
C LEU A 61 0.93 2.96 16.29
N CYS A 62 -0.06 3.83 16.07
CA CYS A 62 -1.28 3.86 16.89
C CYS A 62 -2.53 3.25 16.23
N GLY A 63 -2.47 2.86 14.94
CA GLY A 63 -3.57 2.25 14.20
C GLY A 63 -4.71 3.20 13.80
N ARG A 64 -4.66 4.49 14.17
CA ARG A 64 -5.71 5.46 13.79
C ARG A 64 -5.55 5.94 12.36
N ILE A 65 -6.68 6.22 11.71
CA ILE A 65 -6.77 6.66 10.31
C ILE A 65 -6.80 8.18 10.24
N ASN A 66 -5.80 8.79 9.59
CA ASN A 66 -5.81 10.21 9.26
C ASN A 66 -6.61 10.44 7.96
N GLN A 67 -7.83 10.98 8.11
CA GLN A 67 -8.74 11.25 6.99
C GLN A 67 -8.37 12.47 6.15
N ASN A 68 -7.51 13.35 6.66
CA ASN A 68 -7.15 14.61 6.03
C ASN A 68 -5.97 14.49 5.04
N LEU A 69 -5.41 13.29 4.86
CA LEU A 69 -4.34 13.02 3.90
C LEU A 69 -4.84 13.11 2.45
N THR A 70 -4.16 13.95 1.69
CA THR A 70 -4.30 14.11 0.24
C THR A 70 -3.27 13.26 -0.50
N LEU A 71 -3.42 13.16 -1.83
CA LEU A 71 -2.47 12.44 -2.67
C LEU A 71 -1.08 13.13 -2.73
N GLU A 72 -1.05 14.44 -2.54
CA GLU A 72 0.16 15.28 -2.61
C GLU A 72 1.04 15.13 -1.36
N ASP A 73 0.45 14.77 -0.23
CA ASP A 73 1.17 14.58 1.03
C ASP A 73 2.15 13.39 0.95
N ARG A 74 3.45 13.68 0.92
CA ARG A 74 4.51 12.66 0.90
C ARG A 74 4.96 12.22 2.31
N VAL A 75 4.68 13.05 3.31
CA VAL A 75 4.98 12.76 4.72
C VAL A 75 3.68 12.42 5.45
N PHE A 76 3.70 11.31 6.18
CA PHE A 76 2.61 10.93 7.08
C PHE A 76 2.84 11.53 8.45
N LEU A 77 2.05 12.54 8.83
CA LEU A 77 1.96 13.04 10.20
C LEU A 77 0.67 12.53 10.85
N CYS A 78 0.82 11.80 11.95
CA CYS A 78 -0.33 11.30 12.71
C CYS A 78 -0.91 12.39 13.62
N PRO A 79 -2.16 12.85 13.40
CA PRO A 79 -2.78 13.89 14.24
C PRO A 79 -3.14 13.39 15.65
N PHE A 80 -2.92 12.11 15.91
CA PHE A 80 -3.39 11.40 17.09
C PHE A 80 -2.30 11.01 18.07
N CYS A 81 -1.08 10.82 17.59
CA CYS A 81 0.07 10.42 18.41
C CYS A 81 1.36 11.14 18.04
N GLY A 82 1.34 12.04 17.06
CA GLY A 82 2.51 12.80 16.62
C GLY A 82 3.54 12.02 15.80
N PHE A 83 3.35 10.71 15.59
CA PHE A 83 4.24 9.90 14.76
C PHE A 83 4.38 10.48 13.36
N THR A 84 5.62 10.57 12.87
CA THR A 84 5.96 11.09 11.54
C THR A 84 6.87 10.15 10.79
N LEU A 85 6.60 9.93 9.51
CA LEU A 85 7.40 9.09 8.62
C LEU A 85 7.11 9.45 7.16
N ASP A 86 7.93 8.99 6.22
CA ASP A 86 7.52 8.91 4.81
C ASP A 86 6.21 8.09 4.69
N ARG A 87 5.28 8.58 3.87
CA ARG A 87 3.93 7.99 3.75
C ARG A 87 3.98 6.57 3.18
N ASP A 88 4.83 6.32 2.20
CA ASP A 88 4.92 5.03 1.54
C ASP A 88 5.64 4.01 2.46
N LEU A 89 6.60 4.46 3.27
CA LEU A 89 7.20 3.64 4.33
C LEU A 89 6.20 3.32 5.45
N ASN A 90 5.39 4.28 5.89
CA ASN A 90 4.34 4.03 6.89
C ASN A 90 3.33 2.99 6.38
N ALA A 91 2.87 3.13 5.13
CA ALA A 91 1.97 2.15 4.50
C ALA A 91 2.60 0.75 4.44
N SER A 92 3.89 0.66 4.10
CA SER A 92 4.63 -0.61 4.07
C SER A 92 4.70 -1.29 5.44
N LEU A 93 4.88 -0.51 6.51
CA LEU A 93 4.88 -1.04 7.88
C LEU A 93 3.48 -1.50 8.33
N VAL A 94 2.43 -0.77 7.95
CA VAL A 94 1.03 -1.20 8.17
C VAL A 94 0.76 -2.54 7.49
N LEU A 95 1.20 -2.71 6.24
CA LEU A 95 1.06 -3.97 5.50
C LEU A 95 1.80 -5.13 6.17
N LEU A 96 3.04 -4.90 6.62
CA LEU A 96 3.80 -5.91 7.35
C LEU A 96 3.07 -6.33 8.63
N LYS A 97 2.55 -5.37 9.39
CA LYS A 97 1.77 -5.64 10.62
C LYS A 97 0.50 -6.45 10.32
N ARG A 98 -0.22 -6.11 9.24
CA ARG A 98 -1.40 -6.88 8.78
C ARG A 98 -1.06 -8.27 8.27
N ALA A 99 0.16 -8.49 7.77
CA ALA A 99 0.68 -9.81 7.41
C ALA A 99 1.12 -10.65 8.63
N GLY A 100 0.94 -10.15 9.86
CA GLY A 100 1.30 -10.84 11.10
C GLY A 100 2.72 -10.57 11.58
N TRP A 101 3.44 -9.61 11.00
CA TRP A 101 4.75 -9.21 11.52
C TRP A 101 4.60 -8.42 12.83
N VAL A 102 5.34 -8.85 13.85
CA VAL A 102 5.42 -8.17 15.15
C VAL A 102 6.86 -7.71 15.33
N PRO A 103 7.10 -6.43 15.68
CA PRO A 103 8.45 -5.95 15.97
C PRO A 103 9.07 -6.81 17.08
N PRO A 104 10.34 -7.24 16.94
CA PRO A 104 11.05 -7.86 18.06
C PRO A 104 11.10 -6.87 19.24
N ARG A 105 10.88 -7.39 20.46
CA ARG A 105 10.95 -6.62 21.71
C ARG A 105 12.38 -6.20 22.02
#